data_AF-A0A968XDA4-F1
#
_entry.id   AF-A0A968XDA4-F1
#
_cell.length_a   1.000
_cell.length_b   1.000
_cell.length_c   1.000
_cell.angle_alpha   90.00
_cell.angle_beta   90.00
_cell.angle_gamma   90.00
#
_symmetry.space_group_name_H-M   'P 1'
#
loop_
_entity.id
_entity.type
_entity.pdbx_description
1 polymer ?
#
loop_
_entity_poly.entity_id
_entity_poly.type
_entity_poly.pdbx_seq_one_letter_code
_entity_poly.pdbx_strand_id
1 'polypeptide(L)' 'MTGTKEDALARRIAEYLHSTEGVTKTFGLVMEGAGLGWARCSMVVKESMTNGHKVCHGGVL' A
#
# COMPACT_ATOMS: atom_id res chain seq x y z
N MET A 1 12.02 8.54 -16.83
CA MET A 1 10.89 9.39 -16.42
C MET A 1 11.35 10.23 -15.24
N THR A 2 11.69 11.50 -15.46
CA THR A 2 12.07 12.43 -14.39
C THR A 2 10.79 12.97 -13.76
N GLY A 3 10.41 12.43 -12.59
CA GLY A 3 9.27 12.91 -11.81
C GLY A 3 9.49 14.34 -11.32
N THR A 4 8.41 15.10 -11.16
CA THR A 4 8.48 16.49 -10.69
C THR A 4 8.92 16.55 -9.22
N LYS A 5 9.16 17.76 -8.69
CA LYS A 5 9.44 17.94 -7.26
C LYS A 5 8.27 17.46 -6.39
N GLU A 6 7.04 17.64 -6.89
CA GLU A 6 5.80 17.21 -6.26
C GLU A 6 5.69 15.68 -6.26
N ASP A 7 6.06 15.00 -7.34
CA ASP A 7 6.13 13.54 -7.38
C ASP A 7 7.16 13.00 -6.39
N ALA A 8 8.33 13.64 -6.31
CA ALA A 8 9.37 13.26 -5.37
C ALA A 8 8.91 13.44 -3.90
N LEU A 9 8.18 14.51 -3.61
CA LEU A 9 7.58 14.73 -2.29
C LEU A 9 6.50 13.69 -1.99
N ALA A 10 5.58 13.44 -2.92
CA ALA A 10 4.52 12.44 -2.77
C ALA A 10 5.09 11.04 -2.50
N ARG A 11 6.15 10.66 -3.23
CA ARG A 11 6.84 9.39 -3.02
C ARG A 11 7.50 9.30 -1.65
N ARG A 12 8.17 10.35 -1.18
CA ARG A 12 8.77 10.40 0.17
C ARG A 12 7.71 10.27 1.27
N ILE A 13 6.55 10.91 1.10
CA ILE A 13 5.44 10.80 2.05
C ILE A 13 4.92 9.36 2.09
N ALA A 14 4.69 8.75 0.92
CA ALA A 14 4.21 7.37 0.83
C ALA A 14 5.20 6.37 1.45
N GLU A 15 6.49 6.51 1.17
CA GLU A 15 7.55 5.69 1.77
C GLU A 15 7.61 5.86 3.30
N TYR A 16 7.51 7.10 3.80
CA TYR A 16 7.48 7.37 5.24
C TYR A 16 6.28 6.72 5.93
N LEU A 17 5.07 6.94 5.40
CA LEU A 17 3.85 6.33 5.94
C LEU A 17 3.97 4.81 5.98
N HIS A 18 4.35 4.19 4.86
CA HIS A 18 4.50 2.74 4.76
C HIS A 18 5.58 2.17 5.72
N SER A 19 6.67 2.90 5.94
CA SER A 19 7.73 2.44 6.85
C SER A 19 7.33 2.45 8.33
N THR A 20 6.39 3.34 8.69
CA THR A 20 6.04 3.65 10.08
C THR A 20 4.78 2.96 10.59
N GLU A 21 3.84 2.57 9.71
CA GLU A 21 2.73 1.72 10.14
C GLU A 21 3.13 0.23 10.25
N GLY A 22 2.41 -0.51 11.10
CA GLY A 22 2.71 -1.92 11.39
C GLY A 22 1.80 -2.92 10.68
N VAL A 23 0.65 -2.48 10.17
CA VAL A 23 -0.39 -3.36 9.63
C VAL A 23 0.00 -3.87 8.26
N THR A 24 0.57 -3.02 7.40
CA THR A 24 1.01 -3.44 6.06
C THR A 24 2.12 -4.48 6.12
N LYS A 25 3.03 -4.41 7.10
CA LYS A 25 4.07 -5.42 7.32
C LYS A 25 3.46 -6.79 7.63
N THR A 26 2.41 -6.80 8.45
CA THR A 26 1.67 -8.04 8.78
C THR A 26 1.00 -8.62 7.54
N PHE A 27 0.43 -7.75 6.70
CA PHE A 27 -0.24 -8.13 5.46
C PHE A 27 0.71 -8.40 4.29
N GLY A 28 1.99 -8.04 4.41
CA GLY A 28 2.95 -8.11 3.31
C GLY A 28 2.58 -7.18 2.15
N LEU A 29 1.95 -6.03 2.45
CA LEU A 29 1.63 -5.02 1.46
C LEU A 29 2.91 -4.32 1.03
N VAL A 30 3.05 -4.11 -0.29
CA VAL A 30 4.20 -3.48 -0.91
C VAL A 30 3.77 -2.23 -1.66
N MET A 31 4.61 -1.19 -1.61
CA MET A 31 4.42 0.02 -2.38
C MET A 31 5.02 -0.13 -3.78
N GLU A 32 4.15 -0.20 -4.79
CA GLU A 32 4.53 -0.28 -6.20
C GLU A 32 4.94 1.09 -6.76
N GLY A 33 4.35 2.16 -6.24
CA GLY A 33 4.67 3.52 -6.67
C GLY A 33 3.76 4.57 -6.04
N ALA A 34 4.19 5.82 -6.13
CA ALA A 34 3.41 6.98 -5.74
C ALA A 34 3.87 8.21 -6.52
N GLY A 35 2.97 9.16 -6.68
CA GLY A 35 3.22 10.47 -7.28
C GLY A 35 2.07 11.42 -6.94
N LEU A 36 2.09 12.62 -7.53
CA LEU A 36 1.08 13.62 -7.21
C LEU A 36 -0.32 13.11 -7.60
N GLY A 37 -1.19 13.00 -6.60
CA GLY A 37 -2.59 12.55 -6.78
C GLY A 37 -2.77 11.04 -6.95
N TRP A 38 -1.73 10.22 -6.79
CA TRP A 38 -1.86 8.77 -6.91
C TRP A 38 -0.88 7.98 -6.04
N ALA A 39 -1.31 6.79 -5.65
CA ALA A 39 -0.46 5.76 -5.07
C ALA A 39 -0.92 4.39 -5.57
N ARG A 40 0.02 3.45 -5.66
CA ARG A 40 -0.26 2.06 -6.00
C ARG A 40 0.47 1.16 -5.02
N CYS A 41 -0.27 0.21 -4.49
CA CYS A 41 0.26 -0.87 -3.67
C CYS A 41 -0.32 -2.20 -4.14
N SER A 42 0.33 -3.27 -3.72
CA SER A 42 -0.16 -4.64 -3.93
C SER A 42 0.06 -5.45 -2.66
N MET A 43 -0.74 -6.51 -2.48
CA MET A 43 -0.51 -7.52 -1.45
C MET A 43 -1.04 -8.86 -1.92
N VAL A 44 -0.46 -9.95 -1.42
CA VAL A 44 -1.00 -11.30 -1.62
C VAL A 44 -2.03 -11.57 -0.54
N VAL A 45 -3.29 -11.77 -0.94
CA VAL A 45 -4.37 -12.14 0.00
C VAL A 45 -4.13 -13.56 0.50
N LYS A 46 -3.99 -13.71 1.81
CA LYS A 46 -3.85 -15.01 2.49
C LYS A 46 -5.23 -15.49 2.97
N GLU A 47 -5.36 -16.79 3.21
CA GLU A 47 -6.61 -17.40 3.70
C GLU A 47 -7.11 -16.75 5.00
N SER A 48 -6.20 -16.43 5.93
CA SER A 48 -6.50 -15.74 7.19
C SER A 48 -7.03 -14.31 7.03
N MET A 49 -7.02 -13.77 5.81
CA MET A 49 -7.48 -12.42 5.47
C MET A 49 -8.84 -12.46 4.73
N THR A 50 -9.40 -13.65 4.53
CA THR A 50 -10.68 -13.82 3.85
C THR A 50 -11.86 -13.75 4.82
N ASN A 51 -13.04 -13.38 4.31
CA ASN A 51 -14.30 -13.43 5.04
C ASN A 51 -15.03 -14.77 4.83
N GLY A 52 -16.25 -14.90 5.38
CA GLY A 52 -17.10 -16.09 5.22
C GLY A 52 -17.47 -16.46 3.77
N HIS A 53 -17.22 -15.57 2.80
CA HIS A 53 -17.43 -15.81 1.37
C HIS A 53 -16.13 -16.17 0.62
N LYS A 54 -15.02 -16.38 1.34
CA LYS A 54 -13.70 -16.70 0.76
C LYS A 54 -13.14 -15.61 -0.16
N VAL A 55 -13.50 -14.35 0.09
CA VAL A 55 -12.91 -13.17 -0.55
C VAL A 55 -12.24 -12.29 0.50
N CYS A 56 -11.37 -11.35 0.08
CA CYS A 56 -10.69 -10.46 1.01
C CYS A 56 -11.69 -9.75 1.92
N HIS A 57 -11.44 -9.79 3.23
CA HIS A 57 -12.31 -9.20 4.22
C HIS A 57 -12.35 -7.67 4.04
N GLY A 58 -13.54 -7.06 4.13
CA GLY A 58 -13.71 -5.62 3.88
C GLY A 58 -12.90 -4.72 4.82
N GLY A 59 -12.66 -5.16 6.07
CA GLY A 59 -11.78 -4.46 7.02
C GLY A 59 -10.27 -4.65 6.78
N VAL A 60 -9.87 -5.46 5.79
CA VAL A 60 -8.47 -5.59 5.34
C VAL A 60 -8.19 -4.71 4.13
N LEU A 61 -9.23 -4.37 3.35
CA LEU A 61 -9.19 -3.40 2.25
C LEU A 61 -9.24 -1.97 2.79
#